data_AF-A0A9E3QKF8-F1
#
_entry.id   AF-A0A9E3QKF8-F1
#
_cell.length_a   1.000
_cell.length_b   1.000
_cell.length_c   1.000
_cell.angle_alpha   90.00
_cell.angle_beta   90.00
_cell.angle_gamma   90.00
#
_symmetry.space_group_name_H-M   'P 1'
#
loop_
_entity.id
_entity.type
_entity.pdbx_description
1 polymer ?
#
loop_
_entity_poly.entity_id
_entity_poly.type
_entity_poly.pdbx_seq_one_letter_code
_entity_poly.pdbx_strand_id
1 'polypeptide(L)' 'MQTEKVLTIIALAVAGLLTLLFVLDLIVGIFNRNIVVDILFAIAGAFVIWQGVETLREFR' A
#
# COMPACT_ATOMS: atom_id res chain seq x y z
N MET A 1 9.64 8.94 20.05
CA MET A 1 8.32 9.46 19.66
C MET A 1 8.29 10.24 18.35
N GLN A 2 9.00 11.37 18.17
CA GLN A 2 8.95 12.10 16.88
C GLN A 2 9.55 11.31 15.71
N THR A 3 10.72 10.70 15.89
CA THR A 3 11.40 9.93 14.84
C THR A 3 10.59 8.70 14.40
N GLU A 4 9.94 8.02 15.36
CA GLU A 4 9.07 6.87 15.10
C GLU A 4 7.87 7.27 14.23
N LYS A 5 7.20 8.39 14.57
CA LYS A 5 6.09 8.93 13.78
C LYS A 5 6.49 9.24 12.34
N VAL A 6 7.66 9.85 12.16
CA VAL A 6 8.20 10.16 10.82
C VAL A 6 8.48 8.87 10.04
N LEU A 7 9.11 7.88 10.66
CA LEU A 7 9.38 6.58 10.04
C LEU A 7 8.09 5.85 9.63
N THR A 8 7.07 5.85 10.50
CA THR A 8 5.77 5.23 10.20
C THR A 8 5.09 5.90 9.00
N ILE A 9 5.10 7.23 8.94
CA ILE A 9 4.50 7.96 7.82
C ILE A 9 5.27 7.69 6.51
N ILE A 10 6.61 7.65 6.56
CA ILE A 10 7.43 7.33 5.38
C ILE A 10 7.15 5.91 4.89
N ALA A 11 7.13 4.92 5.80
CA ALA A 11 6.85 3.54 5.45
C ALA A 11 5.46 3.38 4.82
N LEU A 12 4.45 4.07 5.38
CA LEU A 12 3.11 4.08 4.84
C LEU A 12 3.04 4.72 3.44
N ALA A 13 3.75 5.83 3.23
CA ALA A 13 3.82 6.50 1.92
C ALA A 13 4.45 5.59 0.86
N VAL A 14 5.55 4.90 1.19
CA VAL A 14 6.20 3.95 0.27
C VAL A 14 5.28 2.76 -0.03
N ALA A 15 4.61 2.20 0.97
CA ALA A 15 3.65 1.11 0.77
C ALA A 15 2.45 1.54 -0.09
N GLY A 16 1.97 2.78 0.09
CA GLY A 16 0.92 3.37 -0.74
C GLY A 16 1.33 3.54 -2.20
N LEU A 17 2.57 4.01 -2.45
CA LEU A 17 3.13 4.12 -3.79
C LEU A 17 3.24 2.75 -4.48
N LEU A 18 3.72 1.73 -3.78
CA LEU A 18 3.80 0.37 -4.31
C LEU A 18 2.41 -0.16 -4.66
N THR A 19 1.42 0.06 -3.78
CA THR A 19 0.03 -0.33 -4.04
C THR A 19 -0.50 0.31 -5.33
N LEU A 20 -0.25 1.61 -5.55
CA LEU A 20 -0.65 2.30 -6.77
C LEU A 20 0.02 1.72 -8.02
N LEU A 21 1.31 1.37 -7.95
CA LEU A 21 2.01 0.75 -9.07
C LEU A 21 1.41 -0.61 -9.43
N PHE A 22 1.06 -1.44 -8.45
CA PHE A 22 0.43 -2.73 -8.71
C PHE A 22 -1.01 -2.62 -9.18
N VAL A 23 -1.77 -1.63 -8.72
CA VAL A 23 -3.09 -1.33 -9.27
C VAL A 23 -2.99 -0.87 -10.73
N LEU A 24 -2.00 -0.03 -11.04
CA LEU A 24 -1.76 0.39 -12.42
C LEU A 24 -1.37 -0.79 -13.31
N ASP A 25 -0.52 -1.69 -12.80
CA ASP A 25 -0.16 -2.90 -13.52
C ASP A 25 -1.36 -3.83 -13.73
N LEU A 26 -2.25 -3.98 -12.74
CA LEU A 26 -3.48 -4.77 -12.89
C LEU A 26 -4.36 -4.23 -14.03
N ILE A 27 -4.42 -2.91 -14.20
CA ILE A 27 -5.21 -2.23 -15.23
C ILE A 27 -4.54 -2.36 -16.61
N VAL A 28 -3.25 -2.05 -16.70
CA VAL A 28 -2.52 -1.97 -17.98
C VAL A 28 -2.05 -3.35 -18.44
N GLY A 29 -1.82 -4.28 -17.52
CA GLY A 29 -1.31 -5.63 -17.76
C GLY A 29 0.13 -5.64 -18.26
N ILE A 30 1.01 -4.82 -17.69
CA ILE A 30 2.41 -4.69 -18.14
C ILE A 30 3.22 -5.92 -17.75
N PHE A 31 3.00 -6.44 -16.54
CA PHE A 31 3.58 -7.71 -16.11
C PHE A 31 2.73 -8.89 -16.64
N ASN A 32 3.40 -10.02 -16.92
CA ASN A 32 2.74 -11.24 -17.36
C ASN A 32 1.65 -11.62 -16.35
N ARG A 33 0.37 -11.62 -16.79
CA ARG A 33 -0.77 -11.74 -15.89
C ARG A 33 -0.71 -13.04 -15.09
N ASN A 34 -0.58 -12.90 -13.78
CA ASN A 34 -0.64 -14.00 -12.84
C ASN A 34 -1.71 -13.69 -11.81
N ILE A 35 -2.85 -14.37 -11.96
CA ILE A 35 -4.05 -14.16 -11.14
C ILE A 35 -3.75 -14.29 -9.64
N VAL A 36 -2.83 -15.19 -9.24
CA VAL A 36 -2.46 -15.35 -7.84
C VAL A 36 -1.75 -14.10 -7.32
N VAL A 37 -0.83 -13.55 -8.11
CA VAL A 37 -0.08 -12.34 -7.77
C VAL A 37 -1.02 -11.13 -7.73
N ASP A 38 -1.93 -11.02 -8.69
CA ASP A 38 -2.94 -9.96 -8.76
C ASP A 38 -3.84 -9.94 -7.51
N ILE A 39 -4.32 -11.10 -7.08
CA ILE A 39 -5.13 -11.25 -5.87
C ILE A 39 -4.34 -10.86 -4.62
N LEU A 40 -3.09 -11.33 -4.51
CA LEU A 40 -2.23 -10.99 -3.38
C LEU A 40 -1.97 -9.48 -3.29
N PHE A 41 -1.75 -8.81 -4.43
CA PHE A 41 -1.58 -7.36 -4.46
C PHE A 41 -2.86 -6.59 -4.13
N ALA A 42 -4.02 -7.06 -4.59
CA ALA A 42 -5.30 -6.45 -4.21
C ALA A 42 -5.54 -6.53 -2.69
N ILE A 43 -5.26 -7.69 -2.08
CA ILE A 43 -5.36 -7.89 -0.63
C ILE A 43 -4.34 -7.01 0.11
N ALA A 44 -3.08 -7.00 -0.33
CA ALA A 44 -2.05 -6.16 0.27
C ALA A 44 -2.42 -4.67 0.21
N GLY A 45 -2.94 -4.20 -0.93
CA GLY A 45 -3.39 -2.82 -1.09
C GLY A 45 -4.53 -2.46 -0.14
N ALA A 46 -5.50 -3.35 0.05
CA ALA A 46 -6.58 -3.15 1.02
C ALA A 46 -6.04 -3.00 2.45
N PHE A 47 -5.05 -3.83 2.85
CA PHE A 47 -4.40 -3.70 4.15
C PHE A 47 -3.61 -2.40 4.29
N VAL A 48 -2.89 -1.95 3.26
CA VAL A 48 -2.16 -0.67 3.29
C VAL A 48 -3.11 0.50 3.49
N ILE A 49 -4.25 0.51 2.79
CA ILE A 49 -5.28 1.55 2.94
C ILE A 49 -5.85 1.52 4.36
N TRP A 50 -6.24 0.35 4.86
CA TRP A 50 -6.72 0.20 6.23
C TRP A 50 -5.69 0.73 7.23
N GLN A 51 -4.45 0.24 7.15
CA GLN A 51 -3.37 0.62 8.05
C GLN A 51 -3.14 2.13 8.01
N GLY A 52 -3.23 2.76 6.84
CA GLY A 52 -3.10 4.20 6.70
C GLY A 52 -4.21 4.97 7.40
N VAL A 53 -5.46 4.52 7.29
CA VAL A 53 -6.60 5.13 8.00
C VAL A 53 -6.42 5.03 9.52
N GLU A 54 -6.05 3.86 10.05
CA GLU A 54 -5.82 3.68 11.49
C GLU A 54 -4.65 4.51 11.99
N THR A 55 -3.55 4.53 11.24
CA THR A 55 -2.37 5.35 11.56
C THR A 55 -2.72 6.85 11.61
N LEU A 56 -3.55 7.34 10.68
CA LEU A 56 -4.01 8.73 10.67
C LEU A 56 -4.95 9.03 11.85
N ARG A 57 -5.77 8.06 12.28
CA ARG A 57 -6.63 8.20 13.47
C ARG A 57 -5.82 8.25 14.76
N GLU A 58 -4.78 7.45 14.87
CA GLU A 58 -3.90 7.41 16.04
C GLU A 58 -3.03 8.67 16.17
N PHE A 59 -2.66 9.29 15.05
CA PHE A 59 -1.84 10.49 15.03
C PHE A 59 -2.59 11.83 15.11
N ARG A 60 -3.92 11.79 15.17
CA ARG A 60 -4.82 12.94 15.31
C ARG A 60 -5.17 13.20 16.77
#